data_AF-A0A4S3LW92-F1
#
_entry.id   AF-A0A4S3LW92-F1
#
_cell.length_a   1.000
_cell.length_b   1.000
_cell.length_c   1.000
_cell.angle_alpha   90.00
_cell.angle_beta   90.00
_cell.angle_gamma   90.00
#
_symmetry.space_group_name_H-M   'P 1'
#
loop_
_entity.id
_entity.type
_entity.pdbx_description
1 polymer ?
#
loop_
_entity_poly.entity_id
_entity_poly.type
_entity_poly.pdbx_seq_one_letter_code
_entity_poly.pdbx_strand_id
1 'polypeptide(L)'
;MSLKKSSLLVLIVLFALFFASMMSNVWLLTRSNHSLDDVNKEIRVVLSIIDPINHSRTSRVRVMELMKQIESGDNSQLKPALEGVDEATGKADAAFQAYLSAPKLPGEAALAEAYRATYLDYRQNGIQPLVDAARAGDQQQFKARIPAVIKLDRQYEIVLDQVLALHEKYAKNLNSEAQNNFSFGIGLTIAFCVLFLVVILAVLIFMKRYVLNPLLSSRDHCRQIAEGYLDTPVPVKMNSRSEIEQLMQSMEHMRLALTQIISQVRDTSHTVAHASQEITAGNIDLASRTEQQAAALTETAASMEELGATVKQNTENVVRASSLTREAVKNARAGEKVAQEVIQTMGRINSSSKKIEDITGVINSIAFQTNILALNAAVEAARAGEQGRGFAVVASEVRNLAQRSAVAAKEIESLISESVANIKEGSDQVSRTGDSISAIITSVTQVDVLMEHISTASDEQSRGISQIEQAVTEIDGVTQQNAALVQESAAAAASLEEQVHHLTHSVSAFRLAAV
;
A
#
# COMPACT_ATOMS: atom_id res chain seq x y z
N MET A 1 -13.15 33.85 -13.94
CA MET A 1 -14.25 34.31 -13.07
C MET A 1 -14.93 33.08 -12.49
N SER A 2 -15.32 33.09 -11.21
CA SER A 2 -16.06 31.97 -10.62
C SER A 2 -17.32 31.68 -11.44
N LEU A 3 -17.62 30.41 -11.65
CA LEU A 3 -18.81 29.96 -12.38
C LEU A 3 -20.10 30.55 -11.78
N LYS A 4 -20.12 30.70 -10.45
CA LYS A 4 -21.22 31.34 -9.72
C LYS A 4 -21.36 32.81 -10.08
N LYS A 5 -20.24 33.56 -10.16
CA LYS A 5 -20.27 34.99 -10.53
C LYS A 5 -20.70 35.21 -11.98
N SER A 6 -20.27 34.34 -12.89
CA SER A 6 -20.62 34.44 -14.31
C SER A 6 -22.07 34.08 -14.59
N SER A 7 -22.59 33.02 -13.97
CA SER A 7 -23.99 32.63 -14.12
C SER A 7 -24.94 33.67 -13.51
N LEU A 8 -24.60 34.22 -12.34
CA LEU A 8 -25.38 35.30 -11.72
C LEU A 8 -25.46 36.54 -12.61
N LEU A 9 -24.35 36.96 -13.21
CA LEU A 9 -24.31 38.13 -14.09
C LEU A 9 -25.15 37.93 -15.35
N VAL A 10 -25.05 36.76 -15.99
CA VAL A 10 -25.88 36.40 -17.16
C VAL A 10 -27.37 36.42 -16.80
N LEU A 11 -27.74 35.87 -15.65
CA LEU A 11 -29.11 35.84 -15.17
C LEU A 11 -29.66 37.25 -14.92
N ILE A 12 -28.88 38.13 -14.27
CA ILE A 12 -29.26 39.53 -14.04
C ILE A 12 -29.50 40.26 -15.37
N VAL A 13 -28.61 40.08 -16.35
CA VAL A 13 -28.74 40.71 -17.67
C VAL A 13 -29.98 40.21 -18.41
N LEU A 14 -30.25 38.89 -18.39
CA LEU A 14 -31.45 38.31 -18.99
C LEU A 14 -32.74 38.85 -18.34
N PHE A 15 -32.78 38.96 -17.02
CA PHE A 15 -33.92 39.55 -16.32
C PHE A 15 -34.09 41.02 -16.68
N ALA A 16 -33.01 41.81 -16.71
CA ALA A 16 -33.08 43.21 -17.10
C ALA A 16 -33.63 43.40 -18.53
N LEU A 17 -33.18 42.58 -19.49
CA LEU A 17 -33.69 42.56 -20.87
C LEU A 17 -35.17 42.16 -20.93
N PHE A 18 -35.58 41.17 -20.14
CA PHE A 18 -36.96 40.72 -20.06
C PHE A 18 -37.89 41.81 -19.53
N PHE A 19 -37.53 42.46 -18.42
CA PHE A 19 -38.31 43.55 -17.85
C PHE A 19 -38.38 44.75 -18.80
N ALA A 20 -37.29 45.10 -19.48
CA ALA A 20 -37.28 46.18 -20.47
C ALA A 20 -38.24 45.89 -21.65
N SER A 21 -38.23 44.66 -22.18
CA SER A 21 -39.14 44.23 -23.24
C SER A 21 -40.60 44.26 -22.79
N MET A 22 -40.87 43.75 -21.58
CA MET A 22 -42.22 43.73 -20.99
C MET A 22 -42.77 45.15 -20.80
N MET A 23 -41.99 46.06 -20.21
CA MET A 23 -42.39 47.46 -20.02
C MET A 23 -42.67 48.16 -21.35
N SER A 24 -41.81 47.94 -22.35
CA SER A 24 -41.97 48.54 -23.68
C SER A 24 -43.24 48.04 -24.39
N ASN A 25 -43.55 46.74 -24.28
CA ASN A 25 -44.75 46.17 -24.88
C ASN A 25 -46.03 46.67 -24.20
N VAL A 26 -46.05 46.73 -22.87
CA VAL A 26 -47.20 47.28 -22.11
C VAL A 26 -47.43 48.75 -22.49
N TRP A 27 -46.37 49.54 -22.61
CA TRP A 27 -46.46 50.94 -23.03
C TRP A 27 -47.06 51.07 -24.44
N LEU A 28 -46.64 50.23 -25.37
CA LEU A 28 -47.10 50.26 -26.75
C LEU A 28 -48.57 49.81 -26.89
N LEU A 29 -48.98 48.78 -26.16
CA LEU A 29 -50.38 48.34 -26.11
C LEU A 29 -51.28 49.44 -25.57
N THR A 30 -50.85 50.13 -24.51
CA THR A 30 -51.59 51.25 -23.93
C THR A 30 -51.74 52.40 -24.92
N ARG A 31 -50.66 52.74 -25.63
CA ARG A 31 -50.68 53.77 -26.69
C ARG A 31 -51.59 53.39 -27.87
N SER A 32 -51.54 52.14 -28.31
CA SER A 32 -52.41 51.64 -29.39
C SER A 32 -53.88 51.68 -28.98
N ASN A 33 -54.19 51.37 -27.73
CA ASN A 33 -55.56 51.45 -27.20
C ASN A 33 -56.07 52.90 -27.17
N HIS A 34 -55.21 53.86 -26.81
CA HIS A 34 -55.55 55.29 -26.88
C HIS A 34 -55.83 55.76 -28.32
N SER A 35 -54.99 55.38 -29.30
CA SER A 35 -55.24 55.74 -30.70
C SER A 35 -56.57 55.20 -31.24
N LEU A 36 -56.99 54.00 -30.79
CA LEU A 36 -58.27 53.41 -31.17
C LEU A 36 -59.46 54.15 -30.51
N ASP A 37 -59.31 54.59 -29.26
CA ASP A 37 -60.31 55.44 -28.59
C ASP A 37 -60.48 56.79 -29.30
N ASP A 38 -59.39 57.40 -29.77
CA ASP A 38 -59.43 58.68 -30.49
C ASP A 38 -60.13 58.57 -31.86
N VAL A 39 -59.88 57.48 -32.61
CA VAL A 39 -60.62 57.18 -33.85
C VAL A 39 -62.12 56.99 -33.56
N ASN A 40 -62.48 56.26 -32.50
CA ASN A 40 -63.88 56.05 -32.12
C ASN A 40 -64.58 57.35 -31.71
N LYS A 41 -63.88 58.26 -31.01
CA LYS A 41 -64.40 59.60 -30.71
C LYS A 41 -64.65 60.39 -31.99
N GLU A 42 -63.71 60.37 -32.92
CA GLU A 42 -63.82 61.10 -34.18
C GLU A 42 -65.00 60.63 -35.05
N ILE A 43 -65.23 59.31 -35.12
CA ILE A 43 -66.40 58.75 -35.81
C ILE A 43 -67.71 59.33 -35.25
N ARG A 44 -67.83 59.46 -33.91
CA ARG A 44 -69.03 60.05 -33.29
C ARG A 44 -69.21 61.52 -33.66
N VAL A 45 -68.12 62.28 -33.77
CA VAL A 45 -68.19 63.70 -34.18
C VAL A 45 -68.63 63.80 -35.64
N VAL A 46 -68.06 63.00 -36.54
CA VAL A 46 -68.46 62.97 -37.96
C VAL A 46 -69.94 62.62 -38.13
N LEU A 47 -70.46 61.63 -37.39
CA LEU A 47 -71.89 61.32 -37.42
C LEU A 47 -72.76 62.52 -37.00
N SER A 48 -72.37 63.24 -35.94
CA SER A 48 -73.09 64.44 -35.50
C SER A 48 -73.05 65.61 -36.50
N ILE A 49 -72.10 65.60 -37.45
CA ILE A 49 -72.01 66.56 -38.54
C ILE A 49 -72.95 66.16 -39.70
N ILE A 50 -73.07 64.87 -40.01
CA ILE A 50 -73.89 64.39 -41.14
C ILE A 50 -75.38 64.27 -40.77
N ASP A 51 -75.68 63.82 -39.56
CA ASP A 51 -77.06 63.53 -39.14
C ASP A 51 -78.02 64.74 -39.21
N PRO A 52 -77.63 65.99 -38.93
CA PRO A 52 -78.54 67.13 -39.02
C PRO A 52 -79.08 67.37 -40.43
N ILE A 53 -78.26 67.21 -41.49
CA ILE A 53 -78.75 67.33 -42.86
C ILE A 53 -79.67 66.16 -43.23
N ASN A 54 -79.32 64.94 -42.82
CA ASN A 54 -80.11 63.74 -43.10
C ASN A 54 -81.48 63.79 -42.43
N HIS A 55 -81.52 64.20 -41.16
CA HIS A 55 -82.76 64.38 -40.41
C HIS A 55 -83.58 65.58 -40.93
N SER A 56 -82.94 66.68 -41.33
CA SER A 56 -83.63 67.82 -41.96
C SER A 56 -84.25 67.44 -43.31
N ARG A 57 -83.53 66.67 -44.14
CA ARG A 57 -84.06 66.12 -45.41
C ARG A 57 -85.18 65.11 -45.17
N THR A 58 -85.05 64.28 -44.12
CA THR A 58 -86.13 63.37 -43.69
C THR A 58 -87.37 64.14 -43.28
N SER A 59 -87.21 65.22 -42.50
CA SER A 59 -88.29 66.13 -42.12
C SER A 59 -88.95 66.72 -43.37
N ARG A 60 -88.17 67.24 -44.32
CA ARG A 60 -88.67 67.76 -45.61
C ARG A 60 -89.50 66.73 -46.38
N VAL A 61 -89.06 65.48 -46.46
CA VAL A 61 -89.81 64.39 -47.13
C VAL A 61 -91.12 64.09 -46.37
N ARG A 62 -91.08 64.01 -45.03
CA ARG A 62 -92.28 63.79 -44.21
C ARG A 62 -93.28 64.93 -44.35
N VAL A 63 -92.80 66.17 -44.46
CA VAL A 63 -93.62 67.36 -44.69
C VAL A 63 -94.27 67.34 -46.08
N MET A 64 -93.55 66.89 -47.12
CA MET A 64 -94.12 66.70 -48.46
C MET A 64 -95.20 65.63 -48.49
N GLU A 65 -94.99 64.52 -47.78
CA GLU A 65 -96.00 63.45 -47.64
C GLU A 65 -97.24 63.95 -46.89
N LEU A 66 -97.05 64.70 -45.80
CA LEU A 66 -98.15 65.35 -45.08
C LEU A 66 -98.97 66.26 -46.01
N MET A 67 -98.32 67.10 -46.81
CA MET A 67 -99.02 67.99 -47.75
C MET A 67 -99.81 67.18 -48.80
N LYS A 68 -99.25 66.08 -49.29
CA LYS A 68 -99.94 65.18 -50.23
C LYS A 68 -101.18 64.53 -49.59
N GLN A 69 -101.10 64.15 -48.31
CA GLN A 69 -102.24 63.62 -47.56
C GLN A 69 -103.34 64.67 -47.39
N ILE A 70 -102.97 65.92 -47.06
CA ILE A 70 -103.90 67.07 -47.02
C ILE A 70 -104.59 67.28 -48.37
N GLU A 71 -103.84 67.21 -49.49
CA GLU A 71 -104.38 67.34 -50.84
C GLU A 71 -105.35 66.19 -51.21
N SER A 72 -105.12 64.98 -50.70
CA SER A 72 -105.94 63.79 -50.97
C SER A 72 -107.23 63.71 -50.14
N GLY A 73 -107.38 64.54 -49.10
CA GLY A 73 -108.52 64.53 -48.18
C GLY A 73 -108.50 63.41 -47.13
N ASP A 74 -107.41 62.65 -47.00
CA ASP A 74 -107.25 61.62 -45.97
C ASP A 74 -106.84 62.22 -44.63
N ASN A 75 -107.85 62.56 -43.81
CA ASN A 75 -107.64 63.15 -42.49
C ASN A 75 -107.19 62.14 -41.42
N SER A 76 -107.18 60.83 -41.72
CA SER A 76 -106.88 59.78 -40.72
C SER A 76 -105.39 59.70 -40.35
N GLN A 77 -104.50 60.15 -41.24
CA GLN A 77 -103.04 60.05 -41.08
C GLN A 77 -102.31 61.37 -40.78
N LEU A 78 -103.02 62.50 -40.74
CA LEU A 78 -102.41 63.83 -40.58
C LEU A 78 -101.65 63.99 -39.25
N LYS A 79 -102.20 63.47 -38.15
CA LYS A 79 -101.59 63.60 -36.82
C LYS A 79 -100.30 62.77 -36.69
N PRO A 80 -100.27 61.47 -37.03
CA PRO A 80 -99.03 60.69 -37.08
C PRO A 80 -97.97 61.28 -38.03
N ALA A 81 -98.39 61.82 -39.18
CA ALA A 81 -97.48 62.45 -40.14
C ALA A 81 -96.83 63.72 -39.55
N LEU A 82 -97.60 64.57 -38.86
CA LEU A 82 -97.10 65.74 -38.14
C LEU A 82 -96.14 65.36 -37.00
N GLU A 83 -96.49 64.34 -36.19
CA GLU A 83 -95.60 63.82 -35.14
C GLU A 83 -94.28 63.31 -35.74
N GLY A 84 -94.32 62.65 -36.90
CA GLY A 84 -93.13 62.24 -37.62
C GLY A 84 -92.28 63.42 -38.13
N VAL A 85 -92.89 64.51 -38.57
CA VAL A 85 -92.17 65.74 -38.95
C VAL A 85 -91.46 66.34 -37.73
N ASP A 86 -92.17 66.48 -36.62
CA ASP A 86 -91.62 67.04 -35.39
C ASP A 86 -90.50 66.16 -34.82
N GLU A 87 -90.66 64.83 -34.86
CA GLU A 87 -89.62 63.88 -34.46
C GLU A 87 -88.35 64.01 -35.32
N ALA A 88 -88.49 64.02 -36.65
CA ALA A 88 -87.35 64.15 -37.55
C ALA A 88 -86.63 65.49 -37.38
N THR A 89 -87.41 66.55 -37.15
CA THR A 89 -86.90 67.89 -36.90
C THR A 89 -86.17 67.97 -35.54
N GLY A 90 -86.73 67.35 -34.50
CA GLY A 90 -86.10 67.24 -33.18
C GLY A 90 -84.81 66.44 -33.22
N LYS A 91 -84.74 65.37 -34.03
CA LYS A 91 -83.49 64.61 -34.25
C LYS A 91 -82.42 65.45 -34.97
N ALA A 92 -82.82 66.27 -35.95
CA ALA A 92 -81.89 67.19 -36.62
C ALA A 92 -81.30 68.19 -35.63
N ASP A 93 -82.15 68.82 -34.81
CA ASP A 93 -81.73 69.79 -33.80
C ASP A 93 -80.85 69.13 -32.73
N ALA A 94 -81.17 67.91 -32.29
CA ALA A 94 -80.36 67.17 -31.32
C ALA A 94 -78.98 66.76 -31.87
N ALA A 95 -78.91 66.25 -33.10
CA ALA A 95 -77.64 65.92 -33.75
C ALA A 95 -76.77 67.17 -33.95
N PHE A 96 -77.40 68.30 -34.29
CA PHE A 96 -76.70 69.56 -34.46
C PHE A 96 -76.12 70.08 -33.13
N GLN A 97 -76.88 69.96 -32.04
CA GLN A 97 -76.38 70.27 -30.70
C GLN A 97 -75.25 69.33 -30.25
N ALA A 98 -75.30 68.05 -30.63
CA ALA A 98 -74.23 67.10 -30.36
C ALA A 98 -72.92 67.52 -31.04
N TYR A 99 -72.98 67.98 -32.29
CA TYR A 99 -71.83 68.57 -32.96
C TYR A 99 -71.32 69.84 -32.27
N LEU A 100 -72.22 70.76 -31.89
CA LEU A 100 -71.81 72.01 -31.20
C LEU A 100 -71.12 71.73 -29.86
N SER A 101 -71.54 70.69 -29.15
CA SER A 101 -70.97 70.26 -27.88
C SER A 101 -69.67 69.46 -28.04
N ALA A 102 -69.36 69.00 -29.25
CA ALA A 102 -68.14 68.25 -29.54
C ALA A 102 -66.90 69.18 -29.55
N PRO A 103 -65.73 68.69 -29.08
CA PRO A 103 -64.48 69.42 -29.16
C PRO A 103 -64.15 69.80 -30.60
N LYS A 104 -63.75 71.06 -30.82
CA LYS A 104 -63.42 71.57 -32.15
C LYS A 104 -61.97 71.31 -32.52
N LEU A 105 -61.74 70.91 -33.76
CA LEU A 105 -60.41 70.73 -34.32
C LEU A 105 -59.70 72.10 -34.46
N PRO A 106 -58.36 72.11 -34.38
CA PRO A 106 -57.58 73.31 -34.68
C PRO A 106 -57.92 73.84 -36.09
N GLY A 107 -58.40 75.08 -36.17
CA GLY A 107 -58.81 75.71 -37.43
C GLY A 107 -60.27 75.48 -37.87
N GLU A 108 -61.05 74.70 -37.12
CA GLU A 108 -62.46 74.42 -37.43
C GLU A 108 -63.38 75.61 -37.09
N ALA A 109 -63.00 76.50 -36.17
CA ALA A 109 -63.88 77.53 -35.60
C ALA A 109 -64.65 78.36 -36.64
N ALA A 110 -63.98 78.77 -37.73
CA ALA A 110 -64.63 79.54 -38.81
C ALA A 110 -65.63 78.70 -39.62
N LEU A 111 -65.30 77.43 -39.89
CA LEU A 111 -66.18 76.50 -40.59
C LEU A 111 -67.36 76.07 -39.71
N ALA A 112 -67.13 75.84 -38.41
CA ALA A 112 -68.17 75.52 -37.44
C ALA A 112 -69.20 76.65 -37.31
N GLU A 113 -68.75 77.91 -37.33
CA GLU A 113 -69.64 79.07 -37.30
C GLU A 113 -70.43 79.21 -38.60
N ALA A 114 -69.79 79.02 -39.76
CA ALA A 114 -70.49 79.00 -41.06
C ALA A 114 -71.51 77.86 -41.15
N TYR A 115 -71.16 76.68 -40.62
CA TYR A 115 -72.03 75.51 -40.56
C TYR A 115 -73.22 75.77 -39.64
N ARG A 116 -72.99 76.42 -38.49
CA ARG A 116 -74.04 76.83 -37.56
C ARG A 116 -74.99 77.84 -38.21
N ALA A 117 -74.45 78.87 -38.88
CA ALA A 117 -75.24 79.89 -39.54
C ALA A 117 -76.12 79.29 -40.64
N THR A 118 -75.55 78.44 -41.50
CA THR A 118 -76.29 77.81 -42.62
C THR A 118 -77.29 76.76 -42.15
N TYR A 119 -77.01 75.99 -41.09
CA TYR A 119 -77.99 75.10 -40.47
C TYR A 119 -79.19 75.89 -39.91
N LEU A 120 -78.94 76.95 -39.13
CA LEU A 120 -80.00 77.76 -38.56
C LEU A 120 -80.83 78.46 -39.65
N ASP A 121 -80.18 78.96 -40.70
CA ASP A 121 -80.87 79.55 -41.85
C ASP A 121 -81.74 78.51 -42.57
N TYR A 122 -81.21 77.31 -42.84
CA TYR A 122 -81.99 76.22 -43.41
C TYR A 122 -83.15 75.79 -42.50
N ARG A 123 -82.94 75.72 -41.19
CA ARG A 123 -83.94 75.33 -40.19
C ARG A 123 -85.05 76.36 -40.04
N GLN A 124 -84.71 77.64 -39.90
CA GLN A 124 -85.63 78.72 -39.55
C GLN A 124 -86.28 79.38 -40.78
N ASN A 125 -85.55 79.54 -41.88
CA ASN A 125 -86.05 80.19 -43.09
C ASN A 125 -86.44 79.19 -44.20
N GLY A 126 -85.98 77.93 -44.09
CA GLY A 126 -86.34 76.85 -45.00
C GLY A 126 -87.41 75.93 -44.42
N ILE A 127 -87.01 75.08 -43.46
CA ILE A 127 -87.85 73.98 -42.97
C ILE A 127 -89.03 74.48 -42.14
N GLN A 128 -88.83 75.40 -41.19
CA GLN A 128 -89.90 75.88 -40.31
C GLN A 128 -91.07 76.50 -41.09
N PRO A 129 -90.87 77.43 -42.05
CA PRO A 129 -91.98 78.00 -42.81
C PRO A 129 -92.65 76.97 -43.73
N LEU A 130 -91.91 75.95 -44.19
CA LEU A 130 -92.46 74.84 -44.96
C LEU A 130 -93.38 73.96 -44.09
N VAL A 131 -92.96 73.65 -42.87
CA VAL A 131 -93.77 72.93 -41.86
C VAL A 131 -95.00 73.75 -41.47
N ASP A 132 -94.84 75.05 -41.23
CA ASP A 132 -95.94 75.94 -40.82
C ASP A 132 -96.98 76.08 -41.94
N ALA A 133 -96.55 76.20 -43.21
CA ALA A 133 -97.45 76.19 -44.36
C ALA A 133 -98.22 74.87 -44.48
N ALA A 134 -97.57 73.73 -44.24
CA ALA A 134 -98.23 72.42 -44.24
C ALA A 134 -99.23 72.29 -43.08
N ARG A 135 -98.90 72.78 -41.87
CA ARG A 135 -99.80 72.80 -40.71
C ARG A 135 -101.04 73.67 -40.95
N ALA A 136 -100.89 74.78 -41.66
CA ALA A 136 -101.99 75.67 -42.03
C ALA A 136 -102.84 75.14 -43.20
N GLY A 137 -102.40 74.07 -43.89
CA GLY A 137 -103.04 73.56 -45.11
C GLY A 137 -102.90 74.50 -46.31
N ASP A 138 -101.98 75.47 -46.27
CA ASP A 138 -101.80 76.48 -47.32
C ASP A 138 -100.93 75.94 -48.47
N GLN A 139 -101.59 75.29 -49.44
CA GLN A 139 -100.93 74.68 -50.60
C GLN A 139 -100.17 75.70 -51.46
N GLN A 140 -100.65 76.94 -51.55
CA GLN A 140 -100.04 77.97 -52.40
C GLN A 140 -98.73 78.47 -51.78
N GLN A 141 -98.73 78.79 -50.49
CA GLN A 141 -97.51 79.09 -49.73
C GLN A 141 -96.55 77.91 -49.74
N PHE A 142 -97.04 76.68 -49.51
CA PHE A 142 -96.20 75.49 -49.49
C PHE A 142 -95.39 75.32 -50.77
N LYS A 143 -96.06 75.35 -51.94
CA LYS A 143 -95.41 75.22 -53.25
C LYS A 143 -94.44 76.38 -53.53
N ALA A 144 -94.78 77.60 -53.13
CA ALA A 144 -93.91 78.77 -53.31
C ALA A 144 -92.62 78.70 -52.48
N ARG A 145 -92.61 77.97 -51.35
CA ARG A 145 -91.42 77.82 -50.48
C ARG A 145 -90.43 76.76 -50.96
N ILE A 146 -90.86 75.78 -51.78
CA ILE A 146 -90.01 74.67 -52.23
C ILE A 146 -88.68 75.14 -52.86
N PRO A 147 -88.64 76.10 -53.81
CA PRO A 147 -87.38 76.56 -54.40
C PRO A 147 -86.41 77.17 -53.38
N ALA A 148 -86.93 77.90 -52.38
CA ALA A 148 -86.13 78.51 -51.32
C ALA A 148 -85.51 77.43 -50.40
N VAL A 149 -86.30 76.42 -50.04
CA VAL A 149 -85.84 75.28 -49.21
C VAL A 149 -84.72 74.50 -49.92
N ILE A 150 -84.85 74.24 -51.22
CA ILE A 150 -83.82 73.54 -52.01
C ILE A 150 -82.53 74.36 -52.06
N LYS A 151 -82.63 75.68 -52.24
CA LYS A 151 -81.46 76.57 -52.26
C LYS A 151 -80.75 76.58 -50.91
N LEU A 152 -81.48 76.68 -49.80
CA LEU A 152 -80.93 76.67 -48.45
C LEU A 152 -80.29 75.33 -48.08
N ASP A 153 -80.93 74.20 -48.47
CA ASP A 153 -80.34 72.86 -48.32
C ASP A 153 -79.00 72.76 -49.04
N ARG A 154 -78.90 73.30 -50.27
CA ARG A 154 -77.64 73.29 -51.03
C ARG A 154 -76.58 74.20 -50.42
N GLN A 155 -76.95 75.37 -49.91
CA GLN A 155 -76.00 76.27 -49.23
C GLN A 155 -75.45 75.64 -47.95
N TYR A 156 -76.31 74.97 -47.18
CA TYR A 156 -75.91 74.20 -46.02
C TYR A 156 -75.02 73.00 -46.37
N GLU A 157 -75.37 72.24 -47.41
CA GLU A 157 -74.58 71.11 -47.91
C GLU A 157 -73.15 71.51 -48.32
N ILE A 158 -72.96 72.66 -48.96
CA ILE A 158 -71.62 73.14 -49.34
C ILE A 158 -70.73 73.38 -48.10
N VAL A 159 -71.28 73.93 -47.02
CA VAL A 159 -70.52 74.18 -45.79
C VAL A 159 -70.32 72.90 -45.00
N LEU A 160 -71.33 72.03 -44.97
CA LEU A 160 -71.23 70.67 -44.44
C LEU A 160 -70.05 69.91 -45.07
N ASP A 161 -69.94 69.90 -46.41
CA ASP A 161 -68.87 69.22 -47.13
C ASP A 161 -67.48 69.76 -46.73
N GLN A 162 -67.36 71.07 -46.45
CA GLN A 162 -66.10 71.66 -45.98
C GLN A 162 -65.73 71.23 -44.56
N VAL A 163 -66.70 71.18 -43.65
CA VAL A 163 -66.50 70.66 -42.29
C VAL A 163 -66.13 69.18 -42.36
N LEU A 164 -66.85 68.38 -43.15
CA LEU A 164 -66.57 66.96 -43.35
C LEU A 164 -65.18 66.72 -43.94
N ALA A 165 -64.74 67.52 -44.92
CA ALA A 165 -63.40 67.39 -45.49
C ALA A 165 -62.28 67.61 -44.44
N LEU A 166 -62.48 68.52 -43.49
CA LEU A 166 -61.54 68.76 -42.40
C LEU A 166 -61.47 67.54 -41.46
N HIS A 167 -62.63 67.02 -41.05
CA HIS A 167 -62.72 65.85 -40.18
C HIS A 167 -62.25 64.56 -40.88
N GLU A 168 -62.50 64.39 -42.18
CA GLU A 168 -61.98 63.27 -42.97
C GLU A 168 -60.45 63.29 -43.02
N LYS A 169 -59.84 64.48 -43.19
CA LYS A 169 -58.39 64.63 -43.16
C LYS A 169 -57.82 64.31 -41.78
N TYR A 170 -58.48 64.74 -40.71
CA TYR A 170 -58.08 64.44 -39.34
C TYR A 170 -58.22 62.95 -39.00
N ALA A 171 -59.32 62.31 -39.38
CA ALA A 171 -59.53 60.88 -39.24
C ALA A 171 -58.49 60.05 -40.01
N LYS A 172 -58.09 60.47 -41.23
CA LYS A 172 -56.99 59.85 -41.99
C LYS A 172 -55.66 59.97 -41.26
N ASN A 173 -55.36 61.13 -40.66
CA ASN A 173 -54.15 61.32 -39.87
C ASN A 173 -54.12 60.43 -38.63
N LEU A 174 -55.23 60.37 -37.87
CA LEU A 174 -55.39 59.47 -36.72
C LEU A 174 -55.14 58.01 -37.09
N ASN A 175 -55.75 57.56 -38.20
CA ASN A 175 -55.58 56.17 -38.66
C ASN A 175 -54.14 55.90 -39.12
N SER A 176 -53.51 56.85 -39.82
CA SER A 176 -52.10 56.73 -40.21
C SER A 176 -51.16 56.69 -39.01
N GLU A 177 -51.42 57.50 -37.97
CA GLU A 177 -50.63 57.49 -36.74
C GLU A 177 -50.80 56.17 -35.99
N ALA A 178 -52.04 55.66 -35.89
CA ALA A 178 -52.33 54.35 -35.30
C ALA A 178 -51.58 53.22 -36.04
N GLN A 179 -51.60 53.21 -37.37
CA GLN A 179 -50.92 52.21 -38.19
C GLN A 179 -49.39 52.28 -38.05
N ASN A 180 -48.83 53.49 -37.97
CA ASN A 180 -47.40 53.69 -37.75
C ASN A 180 -46.97 53.21 -36.36
N ASN A 181 -47.73 53.55 -35.31
CA ASN A 181 -47.46 53.08 -33.95
C ASN A 181 -47.56 51.55 -33.85
N PHE A 182 -48.54 50.94 -34.51
CA PHE A 182 -48.69 49.48 -34.56
C PHE A 182 -47.52 48.79 -35.29
N SER A 183 -47.14 49.31 -36.46
CA SER A 183 -46.02 48.76 -37.25
C SER A 183 -44.68 48.90 -36.52
N PHE A 184 -44.45 50.04 -35.87
CA PHE A 184 -43.29 50.25 -35.02
C PHE A 184 -43.25 49.26 -33.85
N GLY A 185 -44.40 48.97 -33.25
CA GLY A 185 -44.51 48.00 -32.16
C GLY A 185 -44.17 46.57 -32.57
N ILE A 186 -44.70 46.11 -33.69
CA ILE A 186 -44.34 44.78 -34.23
C ILE A 186 -42.83 44.70 -34.49
N GLY A 187 -42.24 45.74 -35.10
CA GLY A 187 -40.80 45.80 -35.35
C GLY A 187 -39.96 45.69 -34.07
N LEU A 188 -40.38 46.39 -33.01
CA LEU A 188 -39.71 46.35 -31.71
C LEU A 188 -39.84 44.98 -31.02
N THR A 189 -41.02 44.34 -31.09
CA THR A 189 -41.21 42.98 -30.57
C THR A 189 -40.32 41.97 -31.29
N ILE A 190 -40.26 42.03 -32.63
CA ILE A 190 -39.37 41.15 -33.42
C ILE A 190 -37.90 41.38 -33.03
N ALA A 191 -37.48 42.63 -32.87
CA ALA A 191 -36.11 42.96 -32.46
C ALA A 191 -35.76 42.35 -31.09
N PHE A 192 -36.66 42.41 -30.11
CA PHE A 192 -36.48 41.74 -28.82
C PHE A 192 -36.42 40.21 -28.95
N CYS A 193 -37.29 39.59 -29.75
CA CYS A 193 -37.25 38.15 -29.98
C CYS A 193 -35.92 37.68 -30.58
N VAL A 194 -35.41 38.41 -31.58
CA VAL A 194 -34.09 38.11 -32.20
C VAL A 194 -32.96 38.30 -31.19
N LEU A 195 -32.98 39.39 -30.41
CA LEU A 195 -31.98 39.64 -29.37
C LEU A 195 -31.97 38.52 -28.33
N PHE A 196 -33.14 38.06 -27.88
CA PHE A 196 -33.26 36.93 -26.96
C PHE A 196 -32.65 35.64 -27.52
N LEU A 197 -32.93 35.31 -28.78
CA LEU A 197 -32.35 34.14 -29.44
C LEU A 197 -30.82 34.22 -29.51
N VAL A 198 -30.27 35.39 -29.86
CA VAL A 198 -28.82 35.61 -29.92
C VAL A 198 -28.17 35.45 -28.54
N VAL A 199 -28.77 36.02 -27.48
CA VAL A 199 -28.26 35.90 -26.12
C VAL A 199 -28.32 34.45 -25.64
N ILE A 200 -29.43 33.73 -25.89
CA ILE A 200 -29.55 32.31 -25.54
C ILE A 200 -28.45 31.49 -26.23
N LEU A 201 -28.23 31.70 -27.53
CA LEU A 201 -27.20 30.99 -28.29
C LEU A 201 -25.80 31.30 -27.74
N ALA A 202 -25.51 32.56 -27.42
CA ALA A 202 -24.23 32.98 -26.84
C ALA A 202 -23.99 32.31 -25.47
N VAL A 203 -25.02 32.25 -24.61
CA VAL A 203 -24.94 31.57 -23.31
C VAL A 203 -24.70 30.07 -23.49
N LEU A 204 -25.40 29.41 -24.41
CA LEU A 204 -25.20 27.98 -24.70
C LEU A 204 -23.76 27.68 -25.17
N ILE A 205 -23.23 28.49 -26.09
CA ILE A 205 -21.84 28.35 -26.58
C ILE A 205 -20.85 28.56 -25.43
N PHE A 206 -21.08 29.58 -24.60
CA PHE A 206 -20.24 29.86 -23.44
C PHE A 206 -20.25 28.71 -22.42
N MET A 207 -21.44 28.20 -22.07
CA MET A 207 -21.60 27.08 -21.12
C MET A 207 -20.92 25.82 -21.64
N LYS A 208 -21.10 25.50 -22.93
CA LYS A 208 -20.46 24.35 -23.57
C LYS A 208 -18.94 24.45 -23.49
N ARG A 209 -18.38 25.61 -23.86
CA ARG A 209 -16.92 25.80 -23.98
C ARG A 209 -16.21 25.89 -22.63
N TYR A 210 -16.80 26.55 -21.63
CA TYR A 210 -16.11 26.86 -20.37
C TYR A 210 -16.53 25.98 -19.19
N VAL A 211 -17.63 25.24 -19.30
CA VAL A 211 -18.14 24.39 -18.20
C VAL A 211 -18.21 22.94 -18.61
N LEU A 212 -18.99 22.62 -19.65
CA LEU A 212 -19.25 21.22 -20.03
C LEU A 212 -18.01 20.54 -20.60
N ASN A 213 -17.28 21.18 -21.52
CA ASN A 213 -16.09 20.58 -22.12
C ASN A 213 -14.99 20.26 -21.08
N PRO A 214 -14.60 21.19 -20.18
CA PRO A 214 -13.66 20.86 -19.09
C PRO A 214 -14.16 19.79 -18.12
N LEU A 215 -15.46 19.77 -17.79
CA LEU A 215 -16.03 18.71 -16.94
C LEU A 215 -15.96 17.34 -17.61
N LEU A 216 -16.24 17.25 -18.91
CA LEU A 216 -16.08 16.01 -19.67
C LEU A 216 -14.61 15.58 -19.71
N SER A 217 -13.69 16.52 -19.91
CA SER A 217 -12.24 16.24 -19.82
C SER A 217 -11.84 15.73 -18.44
N SER A 218 -12.35 16.33 -17.36
CA SER A 218 -12.11 15.87 -15.98
C SER A 218 -12.63 14.45 -15.77
N ARG A 219 -13.84 14.14 -16.24
CA ARG A 219 -14.38 12.77 -16.20
C ARG A 219 -13.46 11.79 -16.93
N ASP A 220 -12.99 12.16 -18.12
CA ASP A 220 -12.14 11.27 -18.93
C ASP A 220 -10.78 11.02 -18.27
N HIS A 221 -10.16 12.03 -17.64
CA HIS A 221 -8.93 11.83 -16.85
C HIS A 221 -9.19 10.99 -15.59
N CYS A 222 -10.35 11.14 -14.95
CA CYS A 222 -10.71 10.32 -13.79
C CYS A 222 -10.81 8.85 -14.19
N ARG A 223 -11.43 8.59 -15.34
CA ARG A 223 -11.50 7.25 -15.92
C ARG A 223 -10.10 6.71 -16.27
N GLN A 224 -9.24 7.52 -16.88
CA GLN A 224 -7.86 7.12 -17.18
C GLN A 224 -7.09 6.73 -15.91
N ILE A 225 -7.16 7.55 -14.85
CA ILE A 225 -6.53 7.26 -13.56
C ILE A 225 -7.09 5.96 -12.96
N ALA A 226 -8.40 5.74 -13.03
CA ALA A 226 -9.05 4.53 -12.52
C ALA A 226 -8.67 3.27 -13.32
N GLU A 227 -8.43 3.41 -14.63
CA GLU A 227 -7.95 2.35 -15.51
C GLU A 227 -6.43 2.13 -15.40
N GLY A 228 -5.73 2.92 -14.59
CA GLY A 228 -4.29 2.80 -14.32
C GLY A 228 -3.38 3.63 -15.23
N TYR A 229 -3.93 4.45 -16.13
CA TYR A 229 -3.16 5.37 -16.96
C TYR A 229 -2.77 6.62 -16.16
N LEU A 230 -1.52 6.64 -15.68
CA LEU A 230 -0.93 7.75 -14.92
C LEU A 230 0.12 8.50 -15.74
N ASP A 231 0.33 8.17 -17.02
CA ASP A 231 1.33 8.77 -17.90
C ASP A 231 0.89 10.13 -18.50
N THR A 232 -0.41 10.40 -18.54
CA THR A 232 -0.96 11.66 -19.07
C THR A 232 -1.20 12.68 -17.96
N PRO A 233 -0.53 13.85 -17.95
CA PRO A 233 -0.79 14.89 -16.97
C PRO A 233 -2.15 15.53 -17.19
N VAL A 234 -2.85 15.85 -16.09
CA VAL A 234 -4.11 16.58 -16.14
C VAL A 234 -3.81 18.04 -16.55
N PRO A 235 -4.45 18.59 -17.59
CA PRO A 235 -4.15 19.93 -18.08
C PRO A 235 -4.64 21.00 -17.09
N VAL A 236 -3.70 21.57 -16.35
CA VAL A 236 -3.94 22.63 -15.36
C VAL A 236 -3.45 23.98 -15.90
N LYS A 237 -4.28 25.01 -15.81
CA LYS A 237 -3.92 26.41 -16.03
C LYS A 237 -3.50 27.08 -14.73
N MET A 238 -2.24 27.49 -14.68
CA MET A 238 -1.72 28.30 -13.57
C MET A 238 -2.51 29.61 -13.42
N ASN A 239 -2.79 29.99 -12.18
CA ASN A 239 -3.46 31.24 -11.76
C ASN A 239 -4.97 31.37 -12.05
N SER A 240 -5.65 30.33 -12.53
CA SER A 240 -7.11 30.37 -12.67
C SER A 240 -7.81 30.11 -11.34
N ARG A 241 -8.72 31.01 -10.94
CA ARG A 241 -9.56 30.90 -9.73
C ARG A 241 -10.92 30.26 -10.01
N SER A 242 -11.04 29.50 -11.09
CA SER A 242 -12.29 28.79 -11.42
C SER A 242 -12.40 27.51 -10.60
N GLU A 243 -13.61 27.19 -10.15
CA GLU A 243 -13.92 25.94 -9.44
C GLU A 243 -13.55 24.70 -10.27
N ILE A 244 -13.68 24.77 -11.60
CA ILE A 244 -13.25 23.71 -12.52
C ILE A 244 -11.74 23.55 -12.51
N GLU A 245 -11.00 24.65 -12.43
CA GLU A 245 -9.53 24.58 -12.37
C GLU A 245 -9.05 23.96 -11.07
N GLN A 246 -9.69 24.32 -9.96
CA GLN A 246 -9.38 23.71 -8.66
C GLN A 246 -9.65 22.21 -8.65
N LEU A 247 -10.73 21.76 -9.33
CA LEU A 247 -10.99 20.34 -9.54
C LEU A 247 -9.87 19.67 -10.35
N MET A 248 -9.46 20.27 -11.48
CA MET A 248 -8.37 19.75 -12.31
C MET A 248 -7.02 19.70 -11.55
N GLN A 249 -6.73 20.71 -10.72
CA GLN A 249 -5.55 20.73 -9.85
C GLN A 249 -5.56 19.59 -8.83
N SER A 250 -6.69 19.38 -8.14
CA SER A 250 -6.84 18.27 -7.18
C SER A 250 -6.68 16.91 -7.85
N MET A 251 -7.17 16.77 -9.09
CA MET A 251 -6.97 15.55 -9.88
C MET A 251 -5.51 15.33 -10.28
N GLU A 252 -4.78 16.37 -10.66
CA GLU A 252 -3.35 16.25 -10.96
C GLU A 252 -2.55 15.86 -9.70
N HIS A 253 -2.87 16.46 -8.55
CA HIS A 253 -2.28 16.07 -7.27
C HIS A 253 -2.55 14.60 -6.94
N MET A 254 -3.78 14.12 -7.17
CA MET A 254 -4.14 12.71 -7.00
C MET A 254 -3.33 11.80 -7.94
N ARG A 255 -3.20 12.17 -9.22
CA ARG A 255 -2.40 11.41 -10.21
C ARG A 255 -0.92 11.34 -9.80
N LEU A 256 -0.34 12.45 -9.37
CA LEU A 256 1.05 12.52 -8.91
C LEU A 256 1.29 11.67 -7.66
N ALA A 257 0.40 11.76 -6.67
CA ALA A 257 0.49 10.95 -5.46
C ALA A 257 0.41 9.44 -5.76
N LEU A 258 -0.51 9.04 -6.64
CA LEU A 258 -0.59 7.64 -7.11
C LEU A 258 0.66 7.22 -7.88
N THR A 259 1.18 8.08 -8.77
CA THR A 259 2.43 7.82 -9.51
C THR A 259 3.59 7.56 -8.56
N GLN A 260 3.73 8.38 -7.52
CA GLN A 260 4.79 8.23 -6.52
C GLN A 260 4.64 6.94 -5.71
N ILE A 261 3.42 6.62 -5.24
CA ILE A 261 3.15 5.38 -4.50
C ILE A 261 3.47 4.15 -5.36
N ILE A 262 2.98 4.11 -6.61
CA ILE A 262 3.23 2.98 -7.52
C ILE A 262 4.71 2.84 -7.85
N SER A 263 5.43 3.95 -8.06
CA SER A 263 6.89 3.93 -8.29
C SER A 263 7.63 3.37 -7.08
N GLN A 264 7.32 3.87 -5.87
CA GLN A 264 7.91 3.38 -4.64
C GLN A 264 7.63 1.88 -4.42
N VAL A 265 6.41 1.41 -4.71
CA VAL A 265 6.05 -0.01 -4.60
C VAL A 265 6.87 -0.84 -5.59
N ARG A 266 7.09 -0.37 -6.82
CA ARG A 266 7.93 -1.05 -7.82
C ARG A 266 9.40 -1.15 -7.36
N ASP A 267 9.96 -0.07 -6.85
CA ASP A 267 11.35 -0.02 -6.38
C ASP A 267 11.56 -0.91 -5.15
N THR A 268 10.63 -0.85 -4.18
CA THR A 268 10.65 -1.73 -3.00
C THR A 268 10.49 -3.19 -3.41
N SER A 269 9.62 -3.50 -4.38
CA SER A 269 9.47 -4.87 -4.90
C SER A 269 10.78 -5.41 -5.50
N HIS A 270 11.46 -4.62 -6.32
CA HIS A 270 12.78 -4.98 -6.86
C HIS A 270 13.80 -5.22 -5.76
N THR A 271 13.80 -4.39 -4.72
CA THR A 271 14.71 -4.55 -3.57
C THR A 271 14.42 -5.85 -2.81
N VAL A 272 13.15 -6.18 -2.56
CA VAL A 272 12.76 -7.42 -1.88
C VAL A 272 13.06 -8.66 -2.72
N ALA A 273 12.87 -8.60 -4.06
CA ALA A 273 13.28 -9.69 -4.95
C ALA A 273 14.78 -9.94 -4.87
N HIS A 274 15.60 -8.88 -4.95
CA HIS A 274 17.06 -9.02 -4.84
C HIS A 274 17.47 -9.61 -3.48
N ALA A 275 16.90 -9.09 -2.38
CA ALA A 275 17.18 -9.61 -1.04
C ALA A 275 16.76 -11.09 -0.89
N SER A 276 15.64 -11.50 -1.50
CA SER A 276 15.18 -12.90 -1.49
C SER A 276 16.13 -13.83 -2.27
N GLN A 277 16.69 -13.34 -3.37
CA GLN A 277 17.73 -14.06 -4.13
C GLN A 277 19.03 -14.18 -3.32
N GLU A 278 19.45 -13.13 -2.61
CA GLU A 278 20.61 -13.17 -1.71
C GLU A 278 20.39 -14.15 -0.55
N ILE A 279 19.19 -14.17 0.06
CA ILE A 279 18.83 -15.17 1.08
C ILE A 279 18.92 -16.57 0.50
N THR A 280 18.38 -16.81 -0.69
CA THR A 280 18.42 -18.11 -1.36
C THR A 280 19.86 -18.57 -1.59
N ALA A 281 20.72 -17.69 -2.11
CA ALA A 281 22.13 -17.99 -2.31
C ALA A 281 22.86 -18.28 -0.99
N GLY A 282 22.60 -17.48 0.05
CA GLY A 282 23.15 -17.71 1.39
C GLY A 282 22.67 -19.03 2.02
N ASN A 283 21.43 -19.42 1.74
CA ASN A 283 20.87 -20.69 2.19
C ASN A 283 21.51 -21.90 1.50
N ILE A 284 21.84 -21.78 0.21
CA ILE A 284 22.57 -22.84 -0.52
C ILE A 284 23.97 -23.02 0.08
N ASP A 285 24.68 -21.92 0.38
CA ASP A 285 25.97 -21.98 1.08
C ASP A 285 25.84 -22.62 2.47
N LEU A 286 24.83 -22.20 3.25
CA LEU A 286 24.58 -22.75 4.57
C LEU A 286 24.23 -24.25 4.52
N ALA A 287 23.42 -24.70 3.55
CA ALA A 287 23.16 -26.11 3.30
C ALA A 287 24.46 -26.88 3.04
N SER A 288 25.30 -26.39 2.12
CA SER A 288 26.57 -27.03 1.79
C SER A 288 27.49 -27.16 3.02
N ARG A 289 27.56 -26.10 3.86
CA ARG A 289 28.35 -26.13 5.09
C ARG A 289 27.76 -27.06 6.14
N THR A 290 26.43 -27.15 6.23
CA THR A 290 25.73 -28.07 7.14
C THR A 290 25.98 -29.52 6.74
N GLU A 291 25.95 -29.84 5.44
CA GLU A 291 26.30 -31.17 4.92
C GLU A 291 27.76 -31.54 5.19
N GLN A 292 28.70 -30.60 4.96
CA GLN A 292 30.11 -30.80 5.29
C GLN A 292 30.32 -31.03 6.79
N GLN A 293 29.61 -30.28 7.64
CA GLN A 293 29.67 -30.43 9.09
C GLN A 293 29.12 -31.79 9.53
N ALA A 294 28.02 -32.25 8.95
CA ALA A 294 27.48 -33.58 9.21
C ALA A 294 28.48 -34.70 8.84
N ALA A 295 29.16 -34.56 7.70
CA ALA A 295 30.20 -35.50 7.30
C ALA A 295 31.39 -35.51 8.29
N ALA A 296 31.86 -34.33 8.70
CA ALA A 296 32.95 -34.20 9.67
C ALA A 296 32.57 -34.75 11.06
N LEU A 297 31.32 -34.57 11.49
CA LEU A 297 30.82 -35.17 12.73
C LEU A 297 30.78 -36.69 12.65
N THR A 298 30.39 -37.25 11.51
CA THR A 298 30.39 -38.71 11.31
C THR A 298 31.80 -39.28 11.42
N GLU A 299 32.79 -38.63 10.81
CA GLU A 299 34.20 -39.02 10.91
C GLU A 299 34.75 -38.86 12.33
N THR A 300 34.36 -37.78 13.02
CA THR A 300 34.74 -37.53 14.42
C THR A 300 34.15 -38.59 15.35
N ALA A 301 32.87 -38.95 15.17
CA ALA A 301 32.22 -40.00 15.94
C ALA A 301 32.91 -41.36 15.74
N ALA A 302 33.21 -41.74 14.49
CA ALA A 302 33.96 -42.96 14.19
C ALA A 302 35.36 -42.97 14.83
N SER A 303 36.06 -41.83 14.79
CA SER A 303 37.38 -41.68 15.43
C SER A 303 37.28 -41.79 16.96
N MET A 304 36.21 -41.28 17.57
CA MET A 304 35.98 -41.40 19.02
C MET A 304 35.66 -42.85 19.44
N GLU A 305 34.88 -43.58 18.64
CA GLU A 305 34.66 -45.02 18.88
C GLU A 305 35.98 -45.81 18.81
N GLU A 306 36.83 -45.55 17.81
CA GLU A 306 38.14 -46.20 17.67
C GLU A 306 39.09 -45.84 18.84
N LEU A 307 39.11 -44.57 19.25
CA LEU A 307 39.86 -44.13 20.43
C LEU A 307 39.34 -44.79 21.71
N GLY A 308 38.03 -44.87 21.89
CA GLY A 308 37.39 -45.54 23.03
C GLY A 308 37.76 -47.02 23.10
N ALA A 309 37.74 -47.71 21.95
CA ALA A 309 38.19 -49.09 21.85
C ALA A 309 39.67 -49.25 22.21
N THR A 310 40.54 -48.35 21.73
CA THR A 310 41.98 -48.36 22.00
C THR A 310 42.29 -48.10 23.48
N VAL A 311 41.62 -47.13 24.11
CA VAL A 311 41.76 -46.84 25.54
C VAL A 311 41.29 -48.02 26.39
N LYS A 312 40.17 -48.65 26.03
CA LYS A 312 39.70 -49.86 26.70
C LYS A 312 40.72 -51.00 26.60
N GLN A 313 41.28 -51.23 25.41
CA GLN A 313 42.33 -52.23 25.21
C GLN A 313 43.59 -51.93 26.02
N ASN A 314 43.98 -50.66 26.13
CA ASN A 314 45.10 -50.23 26.99
C ASN A 314 44.82 -50.54 28.46
N THR A 315 43.62 -50.26 28.96
CA THR A 315 43.23 -50.60 30.34
C THR A 315 43.32 -52.11 30.59
N GLU A 316 42.82 -52.94 29.67
CA GLU A 316 42.93 -54.40 29.78
C GLU A 316 44.38 -54.88 29.76
N ASN A 317 45.22 -54.30 28.91
CA ASN A 317 46.65 -54.60 28.83
C ASN A 317 47.39 -54.22 30.11
N VAL A 318 47.07 -53.07 30.71
CA VAL A 318 47.64 -52.61 31.98
C VAL A 318 47.28 -53.56 33.12
N VAL A 319 46.02 -53.98 33.21
CA VAL A 319 45.59 -54.97 34.22
C VAL A 319 46.35 -56.28 34.06
N ARG A 320 46.51 -56.77 32.81
CA ARG A 320 47.26 -57.99 32.53
C ARG A 320 48.75 -57.83 32.84
N ALA A 321 49.35 -56.70 32.50
CA ALA A 321 50.75 -56.39 32.78
C ALA A 321 51.03 -56.28 34.28
N SER A 322 50.16 -55.62 35.06
CA SER A 322 50.30 -55.56 36.52
C SER A 322 50.21 -56.97 37.15
N SER A 323 49.29 -57.82 36.66
CA SER A 323 49.22 -59.22 37.12
C SER A 323 50.52 -59.98 36.87
N LEU A 324 51.09 -59.90 35.66
CA LEU A 324 52.37 -60.53 35.31
C LEU A 324 53.53 -59.99 36.13
N THR A 325 53.54 -58.68 36.39
CA THR A 325 54.56 -58.00 37.19
C THR A 325 54.53 -58.49 38.64
N ARG A 326 53.35 -58.64 39.25
CA ARG A 326 53.18 -59.21 40.59
C ARG A 326 53.64 -60.67 40.67
N GLU A 327 53.36 -61.47 39.64
CA GLU A 327 53.82 -62.84 39.55
C GLU A 327 55.36 -62.92 39.44
N ALA A 328 55.96 -62.06 38.61
CA ALA A 328 57.41 -61.97 38.47
C ALA A 328 58.09 -61.58 39.79
N VAL A 329 57.55 -60.60 40.53
CA VAL A 329 58.05 -60.22 41.87
C VAL A 329 57.95 -61.39 42.85
N LYS A 330 56.83 -62.14 42.84
CA LYS A 330 56.64 -63.32 43.69
C LYS A 330 57.69 -64.39 43.39
N ASN A 331 57.95 -64.68 42.12
CA ASN A 331 58.95 -65.65 41.69
C ASN A 331 60.38 -65.20 42.03
N ALA A 332 60.69 -63.92 41.84
CA ALA A 332 61.98 -63.35 42.22
C ALA A 332 62.22 -63.43 43.73
N ARG A 333 61.23 -63.11 44.57
CA ARG A 333 61.31 -63.29 46.04
C ARG A 333 61.52 -64.74 46.45
N ALA A 334 60.90 -65.68 45.75
CA ALA A 334 61.16 -67.10 45.99
C ALA A 334 62.61 -67.47 45.64
N GLY A 335 63.15 -66.95 44.54
CA GLY A 335 64.55 -67.13 44.14
C GLY A 335 65.54 -66.51 45.15
N GLU A 336 65.25 -65.32 45.65
CA GLU A 336 66.04 -64.67 46.72
C GLU A 336 66.09 -65.53 47.98
N LYS A 337 64.95 -66.09 48.40
CA LYS A 337 64.89 -67.01 49.55
C LYS A 337 65.75 -68.25 49.33
N VAL A 338 65.70 -68.87 48.16
CA VAL A 338 66.54 -70.03 47.82
C VAL A 338 68.02 -69.66 47.85
N ALA A 339 68.40 -68.50 47.32
CA ALA A 339 69.79 -68.02 47.38
C ALA A 339 70.26 -67.83 48.83
N GLN A 340 69.42 -67.28 49.71
CA GLN A 340 69.72 -67.15 51.14
C GLN A 340 69.91 -68.52 51.83
N GLU A 341 69.05 -69.50 51.51
CA GLU A 341 69.17 -70.87 52.03
C GLU A 341 70.47 -71.56 51.57
N VAL A 342 70.90 -71.31 50.32
CA VAL A 342 72.18 -71.79 49.79
C VAL A 342 73.37 -71.14 50.51
N ILE A 343 73.35 -69.82 50.74
CA ILE A 343 74.40 -69.12 51.51
C ILE A 343 74.51 -69.69 52.93
N GLN A 344 73.38 -69.90 53.62
CA GLN A 344 73.38 -70.54 54.94
C GLN A 344 73.98 -71.95 54.88
N THR A 345 73.67 -72.72 53.84
CA THR A 345 74.20 -74.07 53.66
C THR A 345 75.71 -74.04 53.40
N MET A 346 76.20 -73.15 52.54
CA MET A 346 77.63 -72.94 52.32
C MET A 346 78.35 -72.52 53.60
N GLY A 347 77.73 -71.66 54.42
CA GLY A 347 78.26 -71.29 55.75
C GLY A 347 78.40 -72.48 56.70
N ARG A 348 77.40 -73.38 56.73
CA ARG A 348 77.47 -74.63 57.51
C ARG A 348 78.55 -75.58 56.99
N ILE A 349 78.65 -75.75 55.67
CA ILE A 349 79.69 -76.60 55.06
C ILE A 349 81.08 -76.03 55.37
N ASN A 350 81.27 -74.72 55.23
CA ASN A 350 82.52 -74.05 55.58
C ASN A 350 82.91 -74.28 57.05
N SER A 351 81.96 -74.15 57.98
CA SER A 351 82.20 -74.45 59.40
C SER A 351 82.57 -75.93 59.63
N SER A 352 81.91 -76.86 58.95
CA SER A 352 82.24 -78.29 59.03
C SER A 352 83.63 -78.59 58.44
N SER A 353 83.99 -78.00 57.31
CA SER A 353 85.31 -78.13 56.70
C SER A 353 86.41 -77.60 57.61
N LYS A 354 86.19 -76.47 58.30
CA LYS A 354 87.13 -75.93 59.29
C LYS A 354 87.36 -76.90 60.46
N LYS A 355 86.30 -77.56 60.95
CA LYS A 355 86.44 -78.60 61.98
C LYS A 355 87.25 -79.79 61.48
N ILE A 356 87.09 -80.19 60.22
CA ILE A 356 87.90 -81.26 59.63
C ILE A 356 89.36 -80.83 59.55
N GLU A 357 89.65 -79.59 59.10
CA GLU A 357 90.99 -79.01 59.08
C GLU A 357 91.66 -79.09 60.47
N ASP A 358 90.95 -78.67 61.53
CA ASP A 358 91.43 -78.74 62.91
C ASP A 358 91.73 -80.20 63.34
N ILE A 359 90.84 -81.14 63.03
CA ILE A 359 91.03 -82.57 63.32
C ILE A 359 92.23 -83.13 62.55
N THR A 360 92.39 -82.79 61.27
CA THR A 360 93.52 -83.24 60.45
C THR A 360 94.84 -82.69 60.97
N GLY A 361 94.85 -81.46 61.50
CA GLY A 361 96.01 -80.88 62.20
C GLY A 361 96.38 -81.66 63.46
N VAL A 362 95.38 -82.10 64.23
CA VAL A 362 95.61 -83.00 65.39
C VAL A 362 96.13 -84.36 64.94
N ILE A 363 95.57 -84.97 63.88
CA ILE A 363 96.04 -86.26 63.34
C ILE A 363 97.49 -86.16 62.86
N ASN A 364 97.85 -85.09 62.15
CA ASN A 364 99.24 -84.84 61.73
C ASN A 364 100.17 -84.68 62.95
N SER A 365 99.70 -83.98 63.99
CA SER A 365 100.44 -83.86 65.25
C SER A 365 100.63 -85.21 65.96
N ILE A 366 99.61 -86.06 65.99
CA ILE A 366 99.68 -87.43 66.53
C ILE A 366 100.65 -88.27 65.70
N ALA A 367 100.56 -88.23 64.37
CA ALA A 367 101.45 -88.95 63.47
C ALA A 367 102.92 -88.52 63.66
N PHE A 368 103.17 -87.22 63.85
CA PHE A 368 104.49 -86.70 64.20
C PHE A 368 104.97 -87.24 65.56
N GLN A 369 104.14 -87.19 66.61
CA GLN A 369 104.46 -87.74 67.92
C GLN A 369 104.74 -89.26 67.86
N THR A 370 103.94 -90.02 67.12
CA THR A 370 104.12 -91.47 66.90
C THR A 370 105.42 -91.75 66.15
N ASN A 371 105.78 -90.93 65.15
CA ASN A 371 107.05 -91.04 64.43
C ASN A 371 108.26 -90.81 65.37
N ILE A 372 108.17 -89.84 66.30
CA ILE A 372 109.22 -89.61 67.32
C ILE A 372 109.28 -90.75 68.34
N LEU A 373 108.14 -91.24 68.82
CA LEU A 373 108.06 -92.41 69.73
C LEU A 373 108.65 -93.66 69.09
N ALA A 374 108.33 -93.92 67.82
CA ALA A 374 108.85 -95.05 67.06
C ALA A 374 110.35 -94.93 66.79
N LEU A 375 110.85 -93.72 66.53
CA LEU A 375 112.29 -93.46 66.44
C LEU A 375 113.00 -93.76 67.76
N ASN A 376 112.46 -93.28 68.89
CA ASN A 376 113.01 -93.54 70.22
C ASN A 376 113.01 -95.05 70.53
N ALA A 377 111.93 -95.76 70.19
CA ALA A 377 111.84 -97.21 70.36
C ALA A 377 112.83 -97.98 69.46
N ALA A 378 113.04 -97.53 68.21
CA ALA A 378 114.03 -98.13 67.31
C ALA A 378 115.47 -97.94 67.82
N VAL A 379 115.77 -96.77 68.42
CA VAL A 379 117.07 -96.49 69.06
C VAL A 379 117.29 -97.39 70.27
N GLU A 380 116.30 -97.55 71.14
CA GLU A 380 116.42 -98.40 72.34
C GLU A 380 116.48 -99.90 71.97
N ALA A 381 115.76 -100.31 70.92
CA ALA A 381 115.87 -101.66 70.37
C ALA A 381 117.25 -101.97 69.77
N ALA A 382 117.89 -100.99 69.10
CA ALA A 382 119.27 -101.12 68.63
C ALA A 382 120.27 -101.22 69.80
N ARG A 383 119.96 -100.59 70.94
CA ARG A 383 120.76 -100.63 72.17
C ARG A 383 120.72 -101.98 72.88
N ALA A 384 119.64 -102.75 72.72
CA ALA A 384 119.46 -104.08 73.30
C ALA A 384 120.12 -105.23 72.49
N GLY A 385 120.79 -104.93 71.36
CA GLY A 385 121.52 -105.92 70.55
C GLY A 385 120.62 -107.01 69.93
N GLU A 386 121.08 -108.26 69.89
CA GLU A 386 120.35 -109.38 69.27
C GLU A 386 118.96 -109.63 69.88
N GLN A 387 118.76 -109.34 71.18
CA GLN A 387 117.46 -109.51 71.86
C GLN A 387 116.42 -108.45 71.42
N GLY A 388 116.85 -107.33 70.83
CA GLY A 388 116.01 -106.22 70.40
C GLY A 388 115.57 -106.28 68.93
N ARG A 389 116.05 -107.25 68.12
CA ARG A 389 115.78 -107.30 66.67
C ARG A 389 114.29 -107.32 66.32
N GLY A 390 113.48 -108.09 67.05
CA GLY A 390 112.02 -108.12 66.85
C GLY A 390 111.35 -106.77 67.13
N PHE A 391 111.78 -106.08 68.20
CA PHE A 391 111.29 -104.74 68.55
C PHE A 391 111.73 -103.67 67.55
N ALA A 392 112.95 -103.76 67.00
CA ALA A 392 113.44 -102.82 66.00
C ALA A 392 112.62 -102.88 64.69
N VAL A 393 112.20 -104.07 64.26
CA VAL A 393 111.32 -104.25 63.09
C VAL A 393 109.96 -103.63 63.34
N VAL A 394 109.35 -103.89 64.51
CA VAL A 394 108.05 -103.28 64.87
C VAL A 394 108.17 -101.76 64.96
N ALA A 395 109.24 -101.23 65.55
CA ALA A 395 109.46 -99.79 65.65
C ALA A 395 109.64 -99.14 64.26
N SER A 396 110.35 -99.80 63.33
CA SER A 396 110.47 -99.32 61.94
C SER A 396 109.12 -99.36 61.20
N GLU A 397 108.30 -100.37 61.42
CA GLU A 397 106.97 -100.48 60.82
C GLU A 397 106.00 -99.41 61.36
N VAL A 398 106.01 -99.18 62.68
CA VAL A 398 105.25 -98.09 63.33
C VAL A 398 105.70 -96.73 62.81
N ARG A 399 107.00 -96.54 62.59
CA ARG A 399 107.56 -95.31 62.01
C ARG A 399 107.10 -95.10 60.57
N ASN A 400 107.13 -96.14 59.74
CA ASN A 400 106.64 -96.09 58.37
C ASN A 400 105.13 -95.76 58.34
N LEU A 401 104.34 -96.41 59.19
CA LEU A 401 102.92 -96.15 59.34
C LEU A 401 102.65 -94.70 59.78
N ALA A 402 103.43 -94.17 60.72
CA ALA A 402 103.33 -92.79 61.17
C ALA A 402 103.66 -91.77 60.06
N GLN A 403 104.69 -92.03 59.25
CA GLN A 403 105.01 -91.21 58.07
C GLN A 403 103.90 -91.28 57.02
N ARG A 404 103.34 -92.46 56.75
CA ARG A 404 102.19 -92.63 55.84
C ARG A 404 100.95 -91.88 56.34
N SER A 405 100.67 -91.94 57.64
CA SER A 405 99.58 -91.19 58.27
C SER A 405 99.79 -89.67 58.17
N ALA A 406 101.02 -89.18 58.31
CA ALA A 406 101.34 -87.75 58.16
C ALA A 406 101.18 -87.27 56.71
N VAL A 407 101.56 -88.08 55.71
CA VAL A 407 101.35 -87.77 54.29
C VAL A 407 99.85 -87.75 53.97
N ALA A 408 99.10 -88.77 54.40
CA ALA A 408 97.65 -88.81 54.21
C ALA A 408 96.94 -87.63 54.91
N ALA A 409 97.36 -87.26 56.11
CA ALA A 409 96.81 -86.10 56.83
C ALA A 409 97.04 -84.78 56.06
N LYS A 410 98.24 -84.59 55.48
CA LYS A 410 98.54 -83.42 54.62
C LYS A 410 97.75 -83.41 53.32
N GLU A 411 97.54 -84.56 52.69
CA GLU A 411 96.70 -84.66 51.50
C GLU A 411 95.24 -84.27 51.81
N ILE A 412 94.69 -84.74 52.95
CA ILE A 412 93.35 -84.34 53.40
C ILE A 412 93.32 -82.84 53.73
N GLU A 413 94.33 -82.31 54.42
CA GLU A 413 94.44 -80.87 54.72
C GLU A 413 94.41 -80.02 53.43
N SER A 414 95.16 -80.43 52.40
CA SER A 414 95.14 -79.77 51.09
C SER A 414 93.76 -79.80 50.42
N LEU A 415 93.10 -80.97 50.40
CA LEU A 415 91.77 -81.13 49.80
C LEU A 415 90.70 -80.33 50.56
N ILE A 416 90.82 -80.22 51.89
CA ILE A 416 89.92 -79.40 52.71
C ILE A 416 90.16 -77.92 52.47
N SER A 417 91.42 -77.49 52.36
CA SER A 417 91.77 -76.11 52.02
C SER A 417 91.20 -75.70 50.65
N GLU A 418 91.35 -76.56 49.65
CA GLU A 418 90.74 -76.38 48.32
C GLU A 418 89.21 -76.34 48.40
N SER A 419 88.59 -77.24 49.17
CA SER A 419 87.14 -77.25 49.38
C SER A 419 86.65 -75.96 50.03
N VAL A 420 87.36 -75.42 51.02
CA VAL A 420 87.03 -74.13 51.67
C VAL A 420 87.11 -72.98 50.68
N ALA A 421 88.13 -72.96 49.80
CA ALA A 421 88.25 -71.96 48.75
C ALA A 421 87.06 -72.03 47.76
N ASN A 422 86.71 -73.23 47.30
CA ASN A 422 85.57 -73.45 46.39
C ASN A 422 84.22 -73.07 47.03
N ILE A 423 84.02 -73.36 48.32
CA ILE A 423 82.82 -72.97 49.06
C ILE A 423 82.72 -71.45 49.18
N LYS A 424 83.84 -70.76 49.43
CA LYS A 424 83.89 -69.30 49.52
C LYS A 424 83.53 -68.67 48.17
N GLU A 425 84.14 -69.13 47.08
CA GLU A 425 83.82 -68.65 45.73
C GLU A 425 82.34 -68.89 45.38
N GLY A 426 81.83 -70.09 45.68
CA GLY A 426 80.41 -70.41 45.50
C GLY A 426 79.47 -69.53 46.32
N SER A 427 79.84 -69.23 47.58
CA SER A 427 79.09 -68.31 48.45
C SER A 427 79.07 -66.89 47.88
N ASP A 428 80.21 -66.39 47.39
CA ASP A 428 80.32 -65.06 46.78
C ASP A 428 79.49 -64.96 45.49
N GLN A 429 79.50 -66.01 44.65
CA GLN A 429 78.70 -66.05 43.42
C GLN A 429 77.19 -66.08 43.71
N VAL A 430 76.75 -66.83 44.72
CA VAL A 430 75.33 -66.86 45.14
C VAL A 430 74.93 -65.52 45.77
N SER A 431 75.80 -64.87 46.54
CA SER A 431 75.55 -63.53 47.07
C SER A 431 75.31 -62.51 45.95
N ARG A 432 76.19 -62.46 44.94
CA ARG A 432 76.03 -61.59 43.77
C ARG A 432 74.76 -61.89 42.97
N THR A 433 74.36 -63.17 42.93
CA THR A 433 73.10 -63.59 42.32
C THR A 433 71.91 -63.05 43.12
N GLY A 434 71.97 -63.10 44.45
CA GLY A 434 70.98 -62.49 45.34
C GLY A 434 70.83 -60.98 45.13
N ASP A 435 71.95 -60.26 45.05
CA ASP A 435 71.95 -58.81 44.77
C ASP A 435 71.29 -58.50 43.40
N SER A 436 71.57 -59.32 42.38
CA SER A 436 70.98 -59.18 41.06
C SER A 436 69.46 -59.42 41.06
N ILE A 437 69.00 -60.43 41.81
CA ILE A 437 67.57 -60.70 41.99
C ILE A 437 66.89 -59.53 42.72
N SER A 438 67.53 -58.96 43.74
CA SER A 438 67.02 -57.78 44.46
C SER A 438 66.87 -56.57 43.52
N ALA A 439 67.87 -56.29 42.67
CA ALA A 439 67.79 -55.23 41.67
C ALA A 439 66.66 -55.46 40.63
N ILE A 440 66.42 -56.72 40.24
CA ILE A 440 65.27 -57.10 39.39
C ILE A 440 63.96 -56.78 40.12
N ILE A 441 63.81 -57.15 41.39
CA ILE A 441 62.61 -56.84 42.19
C ILE A 441 62.35 -55.34 42.20
N THR A 442 63.37 -54.52 42.46
CA THR A 442 63.24 -53.05 42.44
C THR A 442 62.77 -52.53 41.09
N SER A 443 63.36 -53.00 39.99
CA SER A 443 63.03 -52.56 38.63
C SER A 443 61.61 -52.97 38.23
N VAL A 444 61.22 -54.21 38.53
CA VAL A 444 59.87 -54.73 38.25
C VAL A 444 58.81 -54.02 39.11
N THR A 445 59.15 -53.63 40.34
CA THR A 445 58.27 -52.82 41.19
C THR A 445 58.05 -51.42 40.60
N GLN A 446 59.07 -50.79 40.00
CA GLN A 446 58.88 -49.53 39.27
C GLN A 446 57.97 -49.69 38.06
N VAL A 447 58.02 -50.83 37.37
CA VAL A 447 57.07 -51.13 36.27
C VAL A 447 55.64 -51.23 36.79
N ASP A 448 55.38 -51.84 37.95
CA ASP A 448 54.03 -51.89 38.55
C ASP A 448 53.49 -50.49 38.85
N VAL A 449 54.34 -49.60 39.40
CA VAL A 449 53.98 -48.18 39.63
C VAL A 449 53.65 -47.47 38.32
N LEU A 450 54.44 -47.68 37.26
CA LEU A 450 54.14 -47.12 35.94
C LEU A 450 52.80 -47.63 35.39
N MET A 451 52.48 -48.91 35.59
CA MET A 451 51.18 -49.47 35.20
C MET A 451 50.03 -48.80 35.96
N GLU A 452 50.18 -48.48 37.24
CA GLU A 452 49.17 -47.74 38.02
C GLU A 452 48.94 -46.32 37.47
N HIS A 453 50.02 -45.62 37.11
CA HIS A 453 49.91 -44.30 36.44
C HIS A 453 49.21 -44.39 35.07
N ILE A 454 49.53 -45.40 34.25
CA ILE A 454 48.87 -45.60 32.94
C ILE A 454 47.40 -45.95 33.14
N SER A 455 47.05 -46.77 34.13
CA SER A 455 45.66 -47.09 34.45
C SER A 455 44.86 -45.84 34.80
N THR A 456 45.43 -44.97 35.64
CA THR A 456 44.78 -43.71 36.05
C THR A 456 44.59 -42.78 34.86
N ALA A 457 45.63 -42.63 34.03
CA ALA A 457 45.55 -41.82 32.80
C ALA A 457 44.53 -42.38 31.79
N SER A 458 44.43 -43.71 31.68
CA SER A 458 43.46 -44.36 30.78
C SER A 458 42.02 -44.19 31.26
N ASP A 459 41.78 -44.22 32.58
CA ASP A 459 40.45 -43.91 33.16
C ASP A 459 40.05 -42.45 32.90
N GLU A 460 40.99 -41.51 33.06
CA GLU A 460 40.75 -40.10 32.76
C GLU A 460 40.49 -39.87 31.26
N GLN A 461 41.25 -40.53 30.37
CA GLN A 461 40.98 -40.52 28.93
C GLN A 461 39.60 -41.08 28.59
N SER A 462 39.19 -42.19 29.21
CA SER A 462 37.87 -42.78 28.98
C SER A 462 36.75 -41.82 29.36
N ARG A 463 36.90 -41.09 30.48
CA ARG A 463 35.94 -40.07 30.90
C ARG A 463 35.93 -38.87 29.93
N GLY A 464 37.10 -38.44 29.46
CA GLY A 464 37.22 -37.38 28.46
C GLY A 464 36.57 -37.74 27.13
N ILE A 465 36.75 -38.97 26.65
CA ILE A 465 36.10 -39.48 25.43
C ILE A 465 34.57 -39.47 25.58
N SER A 466 34.05 -39.96 26.71
CA SER A 466 32.59 -39.95 26.95
C SER A 466 32.00 -38.53 26.96
N GLN A 467 32.73 -37.54 27.47
CA GLN A 467 32.31 -36.13 27.40
C GLN A 467 32.33 -35.58 25.96
N ILE A 468 33.34 -35.98 25.16
CA ILE A 468 33.40 -35.59 23.76
C ILE A 468 32.26 -36.24 22.95
N GLU A 469 31.95 -37.51 23.19
CA GLU A 469 30.80 -38.19 22.56
C GLU A 469 29.48 -37.46 22.84
N GLN A 470 29.26 -37.01 24.07
CA GLN A 470 28.09 -36.21 24.42
C GLN A 470 28.08 -34.88 23.66
N ALA A 471 29.22 -34.18 23.58
CA ALA A 471 29.32 -32.93 22.83
C ALA A 471 29.09 -33.13 21.33
N VAL A 472 29.61 -34.21 20.74
CA VAL A 472 29.36 -34.58 19.33
C VAL A 472 27.87 -34.82 19.09
N THR A 473 27.18 -35.48 20.02
CA THR A 473 25.72 -35.71 19.94
C THR A 473 24.93 -34.39 19.99
N GLU A 474 25.32 -33.45 20.84
CA GLU A 474 24.68 -32.12 20.88
C GLU A 474 24.93 -31.32 19.60
N ILE A 475 26.15 -31.36 19.06
CA ILE A 475 26.47 -30.69 17.79
C ILE A 475 25.71 -31.33 16.62
N ASP A 476 25.51 -32.65 16.60
CA ASP A 476 24.67 -33.31 15.60
C ASP A 476 23.21 -32.81 15.68
N GLY A 477 22.66 -32.68 16.89
CA GLY A 477 21.33 -32.10 17.10
C GLY A 477 21.19 -30.67 16.53
N VAL A 478 22.18 -29.81 16.76
CA VAL A 478 22.22 -28.45 16.18
C VAL A 478 22.40 -28.50 14.66
N THR A 479 23.19 -29.45 14.13
CA THR A 479 23.41 -29.63 12.69
C THR A 479 22.11 -30.02 11.99
N GLN A 480 21.32 -30.93 12.57
CA GLN A 480 19.99 -31.28 12.07
C GLN A 480 19.01 -30.10 12.16
N GLN A 481 19.05 -29.32 13.23
CA GLN A 481 18.24 -28.12 13.36
C GLN A 481 18.59 -27.06 12.30
N ASN A 482 19.88 -26.88 12.01
CA ASN A 482 20.33 -25.99 10.93
C ASN A 482 19.81 -26.46 9.57
N ALA A 483 19.82 -27.77 9.29
CA ALA A 483 19.26 -28.30 8.06
C ALA A 483 17.75 -27.99 7.93
N ALA A 484 16.99 -28.12 9.02
CA ALA A 484 15.57 -27.74 9.05
C ALA A 484 15.37 -26.23 8.83
N LEU A 485 16.18 -25.38 9.49
CA LEU A 485 16.14 -23.93 9.33
C LEU A 485 16.49 -23.47 7.91
N VAL A 486 17.42 -24.17 7.25
CA VAL A 486 17.74 -23.92 5.84
C VAL A 486 16.52 -24.23 4.97
N GLN A 487 15.83 -25.35 5.17
CA GLN A 487 14.62 -25.67 4.42
C GLN A 487 13.50 -24.64 4.66
N GLU A 488 13.27 -24.24 5.91
CA GLU A 488 12.26 -23.24 6.26
C GLU A 488 12.59 -21.87 5.64
N SER A 489 13.84 -21.44 5.73
CA SER A 489 14.29 -20.17 5.16
C SER A 489 14.23 -20.17 3.63
N ALA A 490 14.45 -21.32 2.98
CA ALA A 490 14.35 -21.44 1.53
C ALA A 490 12.88 -21.34 1.09
N ALA A 491 11.96 -21.98 1.82
CA ALA A 491 10.53 -21.85 1.59
C ALA A 491 10.04 -20.41 1.80
N ALA A 492 10.53 -19.73 2.84
CA ALA A 492 10.21 -18.33 3.10
C ALA A 492 10.72 -17.40 1.98
N ALA A 493 11.95 -17.60 1.52
CA ALA A 493 12.52 -16.82 0.40
C ALA A 493 11.73 -17.03 -0.91
N ALA A 494 11.34 -18.27 -1.21
CA ALA A 494 10.51 -18.57 -2.38
C ALA A 494 9.11 -17.91 -2.28
N SER A 495 8.50 -17.92 -1.09
CA SER A 495 7.21 -17.24 -0.86
C SER A 495 7.33 -15.71 -1.01
N LEU A 496 8.43 -15.11 -0.56
CA LEU A 496 8.70 -13.69 -0.77
C LEU A 496 8.86 -13.35 -2.26
N GLU A 497 9.56 -14.19 -3.02
CA GLU A 497 9.72 -14.02 -4.47
C GLU A 497 8.38 -14.10 -5.20
N GLU A 498 7.52 -15.06 -4.84
CA GLU A 498 6.15 -15.18 -5.37
C GLU A 498 5.31 -13.94 -5.03
N GLN A 499 5.36 -13.47 -3.78
CA GLN A 499 4.64 -12.28 -3.34
C GLN A 499 5.10 -11.02 -4.07
N VAL A 500 6.40 -10.88 -4.34
CA VAL A 500 6.96 -9.80 -5.15
C VAL A 500 6.49 -9.89 -6.60
N HIS A 501 6.43 -11.09 -7.16
CA HIS A 501 5.87 -11.31 -8.50
C HIS A 501 4.41 -10.88 -8.59
N HIS A 502 3.59 -11.24 -7.60
CA HIS A 502 2.19 -10.81 -7.51
C HIS A 502 2.06 -9.29 -7.36
N LEU A 503 2.89 -8.66 -6.52
CA LEU A 503 2.88 -7.21 -6.33
C LEU A 503 3.26 -6.50 -7.62
N THR A 504 4.35 -6.94 -8.26
CA THR A 504 4.85 -6.41 -9.53
C THR A 504 3.82 -6.54 -10.64
N HIS A 505 3.15 -7.69 -10.74
CA HIS A 505 2.07 -7.90 -11.70
C HIS A 505 0.88 -6.97 -11.44
N SER A 506 0.47 -6.84 -10.18
CA SER A 506 -0.65 -5.98 -9.78
C SER A 506 -0.37 -4.50 -10.09
N VAL A 507 0.85 -4.03 -9.85
CA VAL A 507 1.23 -2.65 -10.18
C VAL A 507 1.58 -2.45 -11.65
N SER A 508 1.89 -3.51 -12.40
CA SER A 508 2.19 -3.42 -13.84
C SER A 508 1.00 -2.97 -14.69
N ALA A 509 -0.22 -3.14 -14.18
CA ALA A 509 -1.42 -2.59 -14.79
C ALA A 509 -1.40 -1.05 -14.84
N PHE A 510 -0.64 -0.40 -13.95
CA PHE A 510 -0.50 1.05 -13.94
C PHE A 510 0.61 1.49 -14.90
N ARG A 511 0.23 2.31 -15.88
CA ARG A 511 1.16 2.90 -16.84
C ARG A 511 1.67 4.23 -16.28
N LEU A 512 2.96 4.26 -15.96
CA LEU A 512 3.65 5.48 -15.55
C LEU A 512 4.25 6.18 -16.78
N ALA A 513 4.39 7.50 -16.71
CA ALA A 513 5.17 8.23 -17.72
C ALA A 513 6.62 7.71 -17.69
N ALA A 514 7.19 7.47 -18.87
CA ALA A 514 8.63 7.25 -18.96
C ALA A 514 9.32 8.54 -18.49
N VAL A 515 10.16 8.42 -17.46
CA VAL A 515 10.99 9.52 -16.93
C VAL A 515 12.03 9.91 -17.97
#